data_AF-A0A0W0UHA5-F1
#
_entry.id   AF-A0A0W0UHA5-F1
#
_cell.length_a   1.000
_cell.length_b   1.000
_cell.length_c   1.000
_cell.angle_alpha   90.00
_cell.angle_beta   90.00
_cell.angle_gamma   90.00
#
_symmetry.space_group_name_H-M   'P 1'
#
loop_
_entity.id
_entity.type
_entity.pdbx_description
1 polymer ?
#
loop_
_entity_poly.entity_id
_entity_poly.type
_entity_poly.pdbx_seq_one_letter_code
_entity_poly.pdbx_strand_id
1 'polypeptide(L)'
;MQGRNISRFITPIMSKINQIKHNFFNKSSNSFKGFLFTDNDFDLKQLNWEFLSVYQLVISNKEILKRNREIILYLNYLCEILIQYYQLDYVEKDLERLLLKKREIEQFIKEEAANGNSNTMVHCPVILVGPRRSASDYTSVLTSSSRFREHTSALITNRSYWNYSRSLANYLIIYLQGNGFASLMLEVNEKLGIHYSVLDFVKLLDKPQKFLRFSSVVLYIFRFTTNLAVLLKHVINAAVSNKLSSTKVLAQEIEKRGFTMANDMVWGVVNLLSNYNRFFQLSSLIIAQINLAFLVFDLGLFIVHWLFDRSDYVRRIEELKQQKKNINSAFEQAVIARQLDILHDEWRVECAYYEFNIIAASILAIAFAATFIYFGPFALGVLSALSMLGNAFYNTGDEYKKYKKASVSLKREKINGEILKDEGHYKLFNQLHIECLQANRFFWKTLIFNTVATSFIITAAAISFPIASMLTVSYVIYRFFDSYQQMHREKDSKKCSYEVYRLFKVNNLENPIVSLKEKPVESCNSVIYS
;
A
#
# COMPACT_ATOMS: atom_id res chain seq x y z
N MET A 1 33.42 -6.71 -40.55
CA MET A 1 32.73 -8.01 -40.72
C MET A 1 31.30 -7.87 -40.23
N GLN A 2 30.36 -8.32 -41.03
CA GLN A 2 28.93 -8.00 -40.99
C GLN A 2 28.24 -8.30 -39.64
N GLY A 3 27.49 -7.29 -39.17
CA GLY A 3 26.39 -7.49 -38.25
C GLY A 3 25.30 -8.33 -38.89
N ARG A 4 24.97 -9.46 -38.27
CA ARG A 4 23.78 -10.24 -38.60
C ARG A 4 22.65 -9.85 -37.66
N ASN A 5 21.63 -9.27 -38.28
CA ASN A 5 20.27 -9.11 -37.77
C ASN A 5 19.79 -10.39 -37.06
N ILE A 6 19.65 -10.33 -35.74
CA ILE A 6 18.76 -11.19 -34.95
C ILE A 6 17.52 -10.35 -34.59
N SER A 7 16.85 -9.84 -35.63
CA SER A 7 15.55 -9.17 -35.54
C SER A 7 14.54 -9.82 -36.47
N ARG A 8 14.55 -11.16 -36.53
CA ARG A 8 13.58 -11.95 -37.30
C ARG A 8 12.83 -12.88 -36.35
N PHE A 9 11.55 -12.55 -36.19
CA PHE A 9 10.46 -13.39 -35.69
C PHE A 9 10.57 -13.86 -34.24
N ILE A 10 10.32 -12.93 -33.30
CA ILE A 10 9.49 -13.26 -32.14
C ILE A 10 8.22 -12.44 -32.33
N THR A 11 7.23 -13.02 -33.00
CA THR A 11 5.84 -12.62 -32.75
C THR A 11 5.64 -12.77 -31.24
N PRO A 12 5.30 -11.71 -30.49
CA PRO A 12 5.09 -11.86 -29.06
C PRO A 12 4.00 -12.91 -28.89
N ILE A 13 4.36 -14.06 -28.30
CA ILE A 13 3.40 -15.11 -27.99
C ILE A 13 2.41 -14.46 -27.03
N MET A 14 1.21 -14.20 -27.53
CA MET A 14 0.12 -13.66 -26.75
C MET A 14 -0.12 -14.62 -25.58
N SER A 15 0.00 -14.14 -24.34
CA SER A 15 -0.13 -15.00 -23.16
C SER A 15 -1.43 -15.80 -23.20
N LYS A 16 -1.44 -17.02 -22.64
CA LYS A 16 -2.64 -17.87 -22.59
C LYS A 16 -3.87 -17.16 -22.02
N ILE A 17 -3.68 -16.25 -21.05
CA ILE A 17 -4.77 -15.43 -20.49
C ILE A 17 -5.34 -14.47 -21.55
N ASN A 18 -4.48 -13.83 -22.33
CA ASN A 18 -4.91 -12.94 -23.41
C ASN A 18 -5.62 -13.71 -24.54
N GLN A 19 -5.15 -14.92 -24.86
CA GLN A 19 -5.83 -15.80 -25.84
C GLN A 19 -7.22 -16.22 -25.35
N ILE A 20 -7.34 -16.61 -24.07
CA ILE A 20 -8.63 -16.96 -23.45
C ILE A 20 -9.60 -15.79 -23.56
N LYS A 21 -9.16 -14.57 -23.19
CA LYS A 21 -9.95 -13.35 -23.31
C LYS A 21 -10.49 -13.17 -24.73
N HIS A 22 -9.61 -13.23 -25.72
CA HIS A 22 -9.99 -13.04 -27.13
C HIS A 22 -10.98 -14.10 -27.60
N ASN A 23 -10.82 -15.36 -27.18
CA ASN A 23 -11.74 -16.45 -27.50
C ASN A 23 -13.14 -16.22 -26.89
N PHE A 24 -13.22 -15.66 -25.68
CA PHE A 24 -14.50 -15.27 -25.06
C PHE A 24 -15.23 -14.19 -25.87
N PHE A 25 -14.51 -13.16 -26.33
CA PHE A 25 -15.11 -12.06 -27.13
C PHE A 25 -15.44 -12.46 -28.58
N ASN A 26 -14.74 -13.44 -29.15
CA ASN A 26 -14.98 -13.91 -30.52
C ASN A 26 -15.93 -15.11 -30.61
N LYS A 27 -16.47 -15.61 -29.49
CA LYS A 27 -17.33 -16.81 -29.43
C LYS A 27 -16.72 -18.04 -30.10
N SER A 28 -15.39 -18.15 -30.15
CA SER A 28 -14.73 -19.29 -30.79
C SER A 28 -14.87 -20.53 -29.90
N SER A 29 -15.48 -21.61 -30.41
CA SER A 29 -15.70 -22.86 -29.67
C SER A 29 -14.43 -23.70 -29.46
N ASN A 30 -13.29 -23.28 -30.01
CA ASN A 30 -12.05 -24.06 -29.93
C ASN A 30 -11.35 -23.92 -28.58
N SER A 31 -11.65 -24.91 -27.75
CA SER A 31 -10.86 -25.54 -26.69
C SER A 31 -10.42 -24.66 -25.52
N PHE A 32 -11.27 -24.65 -24.50
CA PHE A 32 -10.87 -24.54 -23.10
C PHE A 32 -10.05 -25.78 -22.67
N LYS A 33 -8.98 -26.12 -23.39
CA LYS A 33 -8.02 -27.15 -22.97
C LYS A 33 -7.34 -26.66 -21.70
N GLY A 34 -7.24 -27.56 -20.71
CA GLY A 34 -6.88 -27.28 -19.31
C GLY A 34 -5.85 -26.17 -19.13
N PHE A 35 -6.20 -25.18 -18.33
CA PHE A 35 -5.27 -24.18 -17.85
C PHE A 35 -4.34 -24.88 -16.84
N LEU A 36 -3.06 -25.03 -17.18
CA LEU A 36 -2.08 -25.67 -16.31
C LEU A 36 -1.21 -24.59 -15.68
N PHE A 37 -1.12 -24.58 -14.35
CA PHE A 37 -0.28 -23.62 -13.62
C PHE A 37 1.22 -23.88 -13.79
N THR A 38 1.59 -25.00 -14.40
CA THR A 38 2.96 -25.37 -14.76
C THR A 38 3.39 -24.80 -16.12
N ASP A 39 2.46 -24.32 -16.95
CA ASP A 39 2.76 -23.79 -18.29
C ASP A 39 3.76 -22.64 -18.22
N ASN A 40 4.74 -22.58 -19.13
CA ASN A 40 5.82 -21.58 -19.10
C ASN A 40 5.33 -20.12 -19.16
N ASP A 41 4.21 -19.87 -19.83
CA ASP A 41 3.61 -18.54 -19.98
C ASP A 41 2.61 -18.15 -18.87
N PHE A 42 2.37 -19.04 -17.89
CA PHE A 42 1.54 -18.71 -16.73
C PHE A 42 2.20 -17.66 -15.81
N ASP A 43 1.47 -16.58 -15.55
CA ASP A 43 1.83 -15.50 -14.63
C ASP A 43 0.62 -15.18 -13.71
N LEU A 44 0.77 -15.43 -12.41
CA LEU A 44 -0.27 -15.21 -11.40
C LEU A 44 -0.58 -13.72 -11.22
N LYS A 45 0.45 -12.84 -11.26
CA LYS A 45 0.27 -11.39 -11.16
C LYS A 45 -0.57 -10.92 -12.34
N GLN A 46 -0.29 -11.45 -13.52
CA GLN A 46 -1.10 -11.19 -14.71
C GLN A 46 -2.55 -11.63 -14.54
N LEU A 47 -2.79 -12.85 -14.06
CA LEU A 47 -4.14 -13.38 -13.85
C LEU A 47 -4.93 -12.56 -12.81
N ASN A 48 -4.30 -12.25 -11.69
CA ASN A 48 -4.93 -11.51 -10.60
C ASN A 48 -5.30 -10.08 -11.03
N TRP A 49 -4.41 -9.41 -11.77
CA TRP A 49 -4.71 -8.08 -12.31
C TRP A 49 -5.82 -8.11 -13.37
N GLU A 50 -5.82 -9.11 -14.26
CA GLU A 50 -6.87 -9.25 -15.26
C GLU A 50 -8.24 -9.45 -14.57
N PHE A 51 -8.30 -10.34 -13.57
CA PHE A 51 -9.50 -10.52 -12.76
C PHE A 51 -9.94 -9.22 -12.07
N LEU A 52 -9.04 -8.51 -11.37
CA LEU A 52 -9.38 -7.31 -10.62
C LEU A 52 -9.85 -6.18 -11.54
N SER A 53 -9.18 -5.97 -12.68
CA SER A 53 -9.55 -4.95 -13.66
C SER A 53 -10.90 -5.24 -14.28
N VAL A 54 -11.16 -6.49 -14.71
CA VAL A 54 -12.46 -6.89 -15.27
C VAL A 54 -13.57 -6.82 -14.21
N TYR A 55 -13.30 -7.27 -12.98
CA TYR A 55 -14.25 -7.17 -11.87
C TYR A 55 -14.64 -5.73 -11.59
N GLN A 56 -13.65 -4.82 -11.55
CA GLN A 56 -13.90 -3.39 -11.40
C GLN A 56 -14.80 -2.88 -12.54
N LEU A 57 -14.49 -3.19 -13.80
CA LEU A 57 -15.32 -2.80 -14.93
C LEU A 57 -16.75 -3.33 -14.84
N VAL A 58 -16.95 -4.58 -14.42
CA VAL A 58 -18.29 -5.18 -14.28
C VAL A 58 -19.10 -4.44 -13.21
N ILE A 59 -18.50 -4.13 -12.06
CA ILE A 59 -19.18 -3.39 -11.00
C ILE A 59 -19.54 -1.98 -11.40
N SER A 60 -18.66 -1.28 -12.14
CA SER A 60 -18.92 0.08 -12.62
C SER A 60 -19.99 0.17 -13.70
N ASN A 61 -20.30 -0.95 -14.37
CA ASN A 61 -21.10 -0.97 -15.59
C ASN A 61 -22.26 -1.97 -15.54
N LYS A 62 -22.76 -2.30 -14.34
CA LYS A 62 -23.83 -3.30 -14.13
C LYS A 62 -24.97 -3.18 -15.13
N GLU A 63 -25.55 -2.00 -15.30
CA GLU A 63 -26.70 -1.79 -16.18
C GLU A 63 -26.39 -1.96 -17.67
N ILE A 64 -25.18 -1.58 -18.11
CA ILE A 64 -24.76 -1.72 -19.51
C ILE A 64 -24.39 -3.17 -19.82
N LEU A 65 -23.79 -3.86 -18.86
CA LEU A 65 -23.23 -5.20 -19.02
C LEU A 65 -24.22 -6.33 -18.75
N LYS A 66 -25.39 -6.05 -18.16
CA LYS A 66 -26.55 -6.98 -18.14
C LYS A 66 -26.92 -7.53 -19.53
N ARG A 67 -26.54 -6.84 -20.62
CA ARG A 67 -26.80 -7.27 -22.00
C ARG A 67 -25.63 -8.01 -22.66
N ASN A 68 -24.44 -7.99 -22.05
CA ASN A 68 -23.21 -8.57 -22.59
C ASN A 68 -22.72 -9.72 -21.70
N ARG A 69 -23.33 -10.90 -21.87
CA ARG A 69 -23.08 -12.09 -21.06
C ARG A 69 -21.60 -12.57 -21.10
N GLU A 70 -20.89 -12.28 -22.19
CA GLU A 70 -19.50 -12.74 -22.42
C GLU A 70 -18.50 -12.26 -21.37
N ILE A 71 -18.51 -10.96 -21.02
CA ILE A 71 -17.55 -10.41 -20.04
C ILE A 71 -17.81 -10.94 -18.63
N ILE A 72 -19.07 -11.25 -18.30
CA ILE A 72 -19.46 -11.79 -17.00
C ILE A 72 -19.05 -13.26 -16.90
N LEU A 73 -19.25 -14.04 -17.98
CA LEU A 73 -18.77 -15.42 -18.06
C LEU A 73 -17.24 -15.49 -18.00
N TYR A 74 -16.55 -14.58 -18.69
CA TYR A 74 -15.10 -14.45 -18.61
C TYR A 74 -14.64 -14.10 -17.18
N LEU A 75 -15.27 -13.13 -16.53
CA LEU A 75 -14.98 -12.78 -15.14
C LEU A 75 -15.19 -13.97 -14.19
N ASN A 76 -16.28 -14.72 -14.35
CA ASN A 76 -16.55 -15.91 -13.56
C ASN A 76 -15.46 -16.98 -13.79
N TYR A 77 -15.07 -17.20 -15.04
CA TYR A 77 -13.99 -18.12 -15.40
C TYR A 77 -12.65 -17.74 -14.76
N LEU A 78 -12.26 -16.46 -14.81
CA LEU A 78 -11.06 -15.96 -14.13
C LEU A 78 -11.12 -16.19 -12.61
N CYS A 79 -12.29 -15.97 -12.00
CA CYS A 79 -12.51 -16.20 -10.58
C CYS A 79 -12.32 -17.68 -10.21
N GLU A 80 -12.86 -18.59 -11.01
CA GLU A 80 -12.70 -20.04 -10.81
C GLU A 80 -11.23 -20.48 -10.92
N ILE A 81 -10.49 -19.99 -11.91
CA ILE A 81 -9.06 -20.31 -12.04
C ILE A 81 -8.29 -19.81 -10.81
N LEU A 82 -8.56 -18.58 -10.35
CA LEU A 82 -7.90 -18.04 -9.15
C LEU A 82 -8.26 -18.86 -7.91
N ILE A 83 -9.51 -19.27 -7.74
CA ILE A 83 -9.92 -20.16 -6.65
C ILE A 83 -9.17 -21.48 -6.72
N GLN A 84 -9.09 -22.12 -7.90
CA GLN A 84 -8.33 -23.36 -8.09
C GLN A 84 -6.84 -23.17 -7.74
N TYR A 85 -6.23 -22.05 -8.17
CA TYR A 85 -4.85 -21.74 -7.83
C TYR A 85 -4.66 -21.61 -6.31
N TYR A 86 -5.48 -20.79 -5.64
CA TYR A 86 -5.35 -20.54 -4.20
C TYR A 86 -5.82 -21.72 -3.32
N GLN A 87 -6.58 -22.67 -3.87
CA GLN A 87 -6.83 -23.96 -3.22
C GLN A 87 -5.58 -24.85 -3.23
N LEU A 88 -4.78 -24.80 -4.29
CA LEU A 88 -3.53 -25.56 -4.41
C LEU A 88 -2.39 -24.92 -3.60
N ASP A 89 -2.22 -23.59 -3.70
CA ASP A 89 -1.16 -22.84 -3.03
C ASP A 89 -1.53 -22.42 -1.58
N TYR A 90 -2.80 -22.63 -1.19
CA TYR A 90 -3.42 -22.34 0.12
C TYR A 90 -3.02 -20.99 0.76
N VAL A 91 -3.70 -19.92 0.32
CA VAL A 91 -3.73 -18.61 1.01
C VAL A 91 -5.16 -18.31 1.45
N GLU A 92 -5.52 -18.73 2.66
CA GLU A 92 -6.89 -18.70 3.22
C GLU A 92 -7.59 -17.34 3.05
N LYS A 93 -6.92 -16.24 3.39
CA LYS A 93 -7.47 -14.87 3.28
C LYS A 93 -7.80 -14.47 1.84
N ASP A 94 -6.97 -14.86 0.88
CA ASP A 94 -7.19 -14.55 -0.53
C ASP A 94 -8.32 -15.43 -1.11
N LEU A 95 -8.37 -16.69 -0.68
CA LEU A 95 -9.44 -17.62 -1.04
C LEU A 95 -10.81 -17.16 -0.53
N GLU A 96 -10.92 -16.76 0.74
CA GLU A 96 -12.16 -16.21 1.31
C GLU A 96 -12.65 -14.98 0.54
N ARG A 97 -11.73 -14.06 0.20
CA ARG A 97 -12.04 -12.87 -0.58
C ARG A 97 -12.54 -13.22 -1.98
N LEU A 98 -11.95 -14.22 -2.62
CA LEU A 98 -12.39 -14.68 -3.94
C LEU A 98 -13.74 -15.37 -3.88
N LEU A 99 -14.00 -16.20 -2.85
CA LEU A 99 -15.30 -16.85 -2.63
C LEU A 99 -16.43 -15.83 -2.37
N LEU A 100 -16.13 -14.71 -1.71
CA LEU A 100 -17.07 -13.59 -1.56
C LEU A 100 -17.38 -12.94 -2.92
N LYS A 101 -16.34 -12.61 -3.70
CA LYS A 101 -16.51 -12.03 -5.05
C LYS A 101 -17.25 -12.98 -5.99
N LYS A 102 -17.00 -14.29 -5.89
CA LYS A 102 -17.71 -15.32 -6.65
C LYS A 102 -19.21 -15.29 -6.35
N ARG A 103 -19.59 -15.21 -5.07
CA ARG A 103 -21.01 -15.07 -4.68
C ARG A 103 -21.66 -13.82 -5.27
N GLU A 104 -20.97 -12.69 -5.28
CA GLU A 104 -21.47 -11.46 -5.92
C GLU A 104 -21.63 -11.62 -7.44
N ILE A 105 -20.68 -12.28 -8.11
CA ILE A 105 -20.75 -12.56 -9.55
C ILE A 105 -21.91 -13.52 -9.87
N GLU A 106 -22.05 -14.60 -9.10
CA GLU A 106 -23.15 -15.56 -9.26
C GLU A 106 -24.52 -14.93 -8.99
N GLN A 107 -24.62 -14.05 -8.01
CA GLN A 107 -25.85 -13.29 -7.75
C GLN A 107 -26.19 -12.40 -8.95
N PHE A 108 -25.21 -11.71 -9.52
CA PHE A 108 -25.40 -10.91 -10.73
C PHE A 108 -25.91 -11.75 -11.91
N ILE A 109 -25.34 -12.94 -12.13
CA ILE A 109 -25.77 -13.88 -13.18
C ILE A 109 -27.20 -14.38 -12.93
N LYS A 110 -27.56 -14.69 -11.68
CA LYS A 110 -28.91 -15.15 -11.31
C LYS A 110 -29.96 -14.06 -11.50
N GLU A 111 -29.65 -12.82 -11.12
CA GLU A 111 -30.54 -11.67 -11.32
C GLU A 111 -30.78 -11.38 -12.81
N GLU A 112 -29.78 -11.57 -13.67
CA GLU A 112 -29.93 -11.48 -15.13
C GLU A 112 -30.82 -12.61 -15.67
N ALA A 113 -30.63 -13.85 -15.20
CA ALA A 113 -31.43 -15.00 -15.60
C ALA A 113 -32.90 -14.90 -15.15
N ALA A 114 -33.17 -14.26 -14.00
CA ALA A 114 -34.52 -14.05 -13.47
C ALA A 114 -35.27 -12.88 -14.13
N ASN A 115 -34.57 -11.82 -14.55
CA ASN A 115 -35.16 -10.61 -15.15
C ASN A 115 -35.52 -10.74 -16.65
N GLY A 116 -35.72 -11.97 -17.14
CA GLY A 116 -36.42 -12.22 -18.41
C GLY A 116 -37.88 -11.77 -18.40
N ASN A 117 -38.44 -11.41 -17.24
CA ASN A 117 -39.69 -10.67 -17.10
C ASN A 117 -39.73 -9.91 -15.77
N SER A 118 -39.75 -8.58 -15.87
CA SER A 118 -40.22 -7.57 -14.89
C SER A 118 -39.17 -6.53 -14.46
N ASN A 119 -39.56 -5.27 -14.61
CA ASN A 119 -38.94 -4.12 -13.98
C ASN A 119 -39.20 -4.18 -12.49
N THR A 120 -38.18 -4.49 -11.70
CA THR A 120 -38.19 -4.12 -10.28
C THR A 120 -36.83 -3.58 -9.88
N MET A 121 -36.85 -2.33 -9.44
CA MET A 121 -35.74 -1.67 -8.78
C MET A 121 -35.57 -2.31 -7.41
N VAL A 122 -34.63 -3.25 -7.27
CA VAL A 122 -34.37 -3.94 -6.00
C VAL A 122 -33.08 -3.39 -5.38
N HIS A 123 -33.26 -2.74 -4.23
CA HIS A 123 -32.21 -2.42 -3.28
C HIS A 123 -31.58 -3.72 -2.79
N CYS A 124 -30.30 -3.96 -3.10
CA CYS A 124 -29.58 -5.12 -2.55
C CYS A 124 -29.07 -4.79 -1.14
N PRO A 125 -29.46 -5.54 -0.09
CA PRO A 125 -28.83 -5.45 1.21
C PRO A 125 -27.49 -6.18 1.12
N VAL A 126 -26.40 -5.42 1.17
CA VAL A 126 -25.06 -6.01 1.33
C VAL A 126 -25.00 -6.57 2.76
N ILE A 127 -24.98 -7.89 2.90
CA ILE A 127 -24.65 -8.55 4.17
C ILE A 127 -23.17 -8.26 4.44
N LEU A 128 -22.97 -7.20 5.21
CA LEU A 128 -21.70 -6.70 5.66
C LEU A 128 -21.25 -7.51 6.88
N VAL A 129 -20.54 -8.61 6.67
CA VAL A 129 -19.74 -9.20 7.75
C VAL A 129 -18.48 -8.35 7.90
N GLY A 130 -18.64 -7.22 8.62
CA GLY A 130 -17.49 -6.56 9.21
C GLY A 130 -16.88 -7.48 10.27
N PRO A 131 -15.55 -7.55 10.43
CA PRO A 131 -14.95 -8.31 11.51
C PRO A 131 -15.42 -7.72 12.83
N ARG A 132 -16.32 -8.44 13.49
CA ARG A 132 -16.79 -8.13 14.85
C ARG A 132 -15.57 -8.35 15.74
N ARG A 133 -14.84 -7.28 16.06
CA ARG A 133 -13.69 -7.31 16.98
C ARG A 133 -14.19 -7.81 18.34
N SER A 134 -14.09 -9.12 18.52
CA SER A 134 -14.41 -9.83 19.75
C SER A 134 -13.11 -10.06 20.50
N ALA A 135 -13.17 -10.18 21.83
CA ALA A 135 -12.01 -10.51 22.66
C ALA A 135 -11.31 -11.83 22.24
N SER A 136 -11.96 -12.66 21.41
CA SER A 136 -11.36 -13.84 20.77
C SER A 136 -10.33 -13.52 19.67
N ASP A 137 -10.25 -12.29 19.15
CA ASP A 137 -9.26 -11.90 18.13
C ASP A 137 -7.81 -11.95 18.64
N TYR A 138 -7.57 -11.80 19.95
CA TYR A 138 -6.21 -11.94 20.51
C TYR A 138 -5.68 -13.38 20.43
N THR A 139 -6.57 -14.38 20.43
CA THR A 139 -6.18 -15.79 20.24
C THR A 139 -5.98 -16.15 18.76
N SER A 140 -6.67 -15.45 17.83
CA SER A 140 -6.52 -15.66 16.38
C SER A 140 -5.31 -14.93 15.75
N VAL A 141 -4.68 -14.02 16.50
CA VAL A 141 -3.39 -13.42 16.15
C VAL A 141 -2.28 -14.48 16.11
N LEU A 142 -2.36 -15.54 16.93
CA LEU A 142 -1.40 -16.65 16.91
C LEU A 142 -1.67 -17.67 15.80
N THR A 143 -2.89 -17.73 15.25
CA THR A 143 -3.26 -18.74 14.24
C THR A 143 -3.11 -18.26 12.80
N SER A 144 -3.02 -16.95 12.54
CA SER A 144 -2.87 -16.40 11.18
C SER A 144 -1.54 -15.64 11.01
N SER A 145 -0.62 -16.23 10.23
CA SER A 145 0.71 -15.68 9.94
C SER A 145 0.66 -14.24 9.38
N SER A 146 -0.40 -13.90 8.63
CA SER A 146 -0.60 -12.55 8.10
C SER A 146 -0.90 -11.51 9.18
N ARG A 147 -1.83 -11.78 10.11
CA ARG A 147 -2.18 -10.83 11.18
C ARG A 147 -1.00 -10.63 12.12
N PHE A 148 -0.26 -11.70 12.37
CA PHE A 148 0.91 -11.67 13.21
C PHE A 148 2.06 -10.84 12.63
N ARG A 149 2.29 -10.95 11.31
CA ARG A 149 3.23 -10.10 10.57
C ARG A 149 2.80 -8.63 10.57
N GLU A 150 1.50 -8.36 10.44
CA GLU A 150 0.94 -7.00 10.55
C GLU A 150 1.22 -6.41 11.94
N HIS A 151 1.01 -7.17 13.02
CA HIS A 151 1.33 -6.74 14.39
C HIS A 151 2.83 -6.49 14.60
N THR A 152 3.69 -7.39 14.12
CA THR A 152 5.14 -7.23 14.21
C THR A 152 5.61 -5.97 13.49
N SER A 153 5.06 -5.70 12.30
CA SER A 153 5.34 -4.48 11.54
C SER A 153 4.90 -3.24 12.30
N ALA A 154 3.70 -3.24 12.89
CA ALA A 154 3.23 -2.13 13.71
C ALA A 154 4.13 -1.87 14.94
N LEU A 155 4.65 -2.92 15.58
CA LEU A 155 5.61 -2.78 16.69
C LEU A 155 6.94 -2.16 16.22
N ILE A 156 7.47 -2.56 15.07
CA ILE A 156 8.68 -1.97 14.46
C ILE A 156 8.46 -0.47 14.22
N THR A 157 7.34 -0.11 13.58
CA THR A 157 6.95 1.27 13.29
C THR A 157 6.79 2.10 14.56
N ASN A 158 6.07 1.59 15.56
CA ASN A 158 5.86 2.29 16.84
C ASN A 158 7.16 2.47 17.62
N ARG A 159 8.05 1.48 17.58
CA ARG A 159 9.38 1.57 18.20
C ARG A 159 10.22 2.66 17.54
N SER A 160 10.25 2.69 16.21
CA SER A 160 10.96 3.73 15.44
C SER A 160 10.40 5.11 15.79
N TYR A 161 9.07 5.26 15.72
CA TYR A 161 8.36 6.49 16.07
C TYR A 161 8.68 7.00 17.48
N TRP A 162 8.67 6.12 18.47
CA TRP A 162 9.02 6.46 19.84
C TRP A 162 10.48 6.96 19.95
N ASN A 163 11.42 6.27 19.29
CA ASN A 163 12.83 6.64 19.35
C ASN A 163 13.09 8.03 18.74
N TYR A 164 12.53 8.32 17.57
CA TYR A 164 12.65 9.65 16.95
C TYR A 164 11.93 10.73 17.75
N SER A 165 10.72 10.45 18.26
CA SER A 165 9.97 11.38 19.12
C SER A 165 10.76 11.75 20.37
N ARG A 166 11.34 10.74 21.03
CA ARG A 166 12.16 10.92 22.23
C ARG A 166 13.45 11.69 21.93
N SER A 167 14.12 11.39 20.82
CA SER A 167 15.30 12.14 20.38
C SER A 167 14.99 13.61 20.23
N LEU A 168 13.91 13.94 19.51
CA LEU A 168 13.46 15.31 19.32
C LEU A 168 13.13 15.97 20.67
N ALA A 169 12.37 15.28 21.52
CA ALA A 169 12.02 15.78 22.85
C ALA A 169 13.26 16.07 23.71
N ASN A 170 14.27 15.20 23.70
CA ASN A 170 15.51 15.40 24.45
C ASN A 170 16.21 16.71 24.02
N TYR A 171 16.32 16.98 22.72
CA TYR A 171 16.93 18.22 22.23
C TYR A 171 16.07 19.45 22.56
N LEU A 172 14.74 19.35 22.48
CA LEU A 172 13.84 20.42 22.90
C LEU A 172 13.99 20.74 24.39
N ILE A 173 14.08 19.71 25.24
CA ILE A 173 14.29 19.87 26.68
C ILE A 173 15.63 20.58 26.95
N ILE A 174 16.72 20.12 26.34
CA ILE A 174 18.05 20.74 26.49
C ILE A 174 18.02 22.21 26.05
N TYR A 175 17.36 22.52 24.93
CA TYR A 175 17.22 23.88 24.44
C TYR A 175 16.40 24.77 25.40
N LEU A 176 15.28 24.27 25.93
CA LEU A 176 14.46 25.00 26.91
C LEU A 176 15.23 25.24 28.21
N GLN A 177 16.02 24.27 28.67
CA GLN A 177 16.90 24.44 29.83
C GLN A 177 17.93 25.55 29.60
N GLY A 178 18.59 25.56 28.43
CA GLY A 178 19.61 26.54 28.07
C GLY A 178 19.09 27.98 27.99
N ASN A 179 17.79 28.19 27.76
CA ASN A 179 17.16 29.50 27.64
C ASN A 179 16.50 30.00 28.93
N GLY A 180 16.86 29.44 30.09
CA GLY A 180 16.34 29.88 31.39
C GLY A 180 14.90 29.44 31.68
N PHE A 181 14.28 28.64 30.81
CA PHE A 181 12.94 28.10 31.06
C PHE A 181 12.93 27.13 32.27
N ALA A 182 14.10 26.57 32.63
CA ALA A 182 14.29 25.68 33.77
C ALA A 182 13.83 26.27 35.11
N SER A 183 14.01 27.57 35.35
CA SER A 183 13.58 28.23 36.60
C SER A 183 12.06 28.32 36.68
N LEU A 184 11.40 28.67 35.58
CA LEU A 184 9.94 28.67 35.46
C LEU A 184 9.36 27.26 35.70
N MET A 185 10.07 26.23 35.26
CA MET A 185 9.66 24.83 35.46
C MET A 185 9.73 24.40 36.93
N LEU A 186 10.81 24.79 37.64
CA LEU A 186 10.95 24.53 39.07
C LEU A 186 9.82 25.21 39.86
N GLU A 187 9.50 26.47 39.54
CA GLU A 187 8.42 27.21 40.19
C GLU A 187 7.04 26.55 39.99
N VAL A 188 6.73 26.10 38.76
CA VAL A 188 5.47 25.40 38.46
C VAL A 188 5.39 24.06 39.17
N ASN A 189 6.49 23.29 39.20
CA ASN A 189 6.52 21.98 39.84
C ASN A 189 6.46 22.06 41.36
N GLU A 190 7.10 23.06 41.98
CA GLU A 190 6.97 23.37 43.42
C GLU A 190 5.51 23.70 43.78
N LYS A 191 4.84 24.56 42.99
CA LYS A 191 3.42 24.90 43.21
C LYS A 191 2.48 23.70 43.08
N LEU A 192 2.88 22.68 42.31
CA LEU A 192 2.10 21.45 42.11
C LEU A 192 2.49 20.32 43.08
N GLY A 193 3.48 20.53 43.96
CA GLY A 193 3.97 19.52 44.91
C GLY A 193 4.76 18.37 44.26
N ILE A 194 5.23 18.54 43.03
CA ILE A 194 5.90 17.49 42.26
C ILE A 194 7.41 17.70 42.31
N HIS A 195 8.13 16.74 42.89
CA HIS A 195 9.56 16.87 43.22
C HIS A 195 10.44 15.97 42.33
N TYR A 196 10.42 16.14 41.00
CA TYR A 196 11.42 15.53 40.12
C TYR A 196 12.15 16.59 39.32
N SER A 197 13.48 16.42 39.17
CA SER A 197 14.26 17.28 38.28
C SER A 197 14.10 16.85 36.82
N VAL A 198 14.34 17.77 35.89
CA VAL A 198 14.37 17.45 34.45
C VAL A 198 15.37 16.32 34.15
N LEU A 199 16.46 16.25 34.91
CA LEU A 199 17.50 15.23 34.78
C LEU A 199 17.01 13.85 35.23
N ASP A 200 16.16 13.79 36.26
CA ASP A 200 15.49 12.56 36.69
C ASP A 200 14.45 12.10 35.67
N PHE A 201 13.76 13.05 35.02
CA PHE A 201 12.84 12.73 33.93
C PHE A 201 13.57 12.15 32.71
N VAL A 202 14.70 12.73 32.29
CA VAL A 202 15.53 12.17 31.22
C VAL A 202 16.02 10.75 31.57
N LYS A 203 16.46 10.52 32.82
CA LYS A 203 16.82 9.17 33.30
C LYS A 203 15.63 8.20 33.25
N LEU A 204 14.42 8.67 33.57
CA LEU A 204 13.20 7.86 33.47
C LEU A 204 12.90 7.49 32.01
N LEU A 205 13.04 8.44 31.07
CA LEU A 205 12.90 8.21 29.63
C LEU A 205 13.95 7.24 29.06
N ASP A 206 15.09 7.08 29.71
CA ASP A 206 16.14 6.15 29.30
C ASP A 206 15.92 4.72 29.82
N LYS A 207 15.11 4.49 30.85
CA LYS A 207 14.83 3.14 31.37
C LYS A 207 14.34 2.13 30.31
N PRO A 208 13.40 2.49 29.40
CA PRO A 208 12.92 1.57 28.37
C PRO A 208 13.97 1.21 27.31
N GLN A 209 15.09 1.94 27.24
CA GLN A 209 16.06 1.81 26.14
C GLN A 209 16.66 0.41 26.05
N LYS A 210 16.93 -0.27 27.18
CA LYS A 210 17.43 -1.65 27.15
C LYS A 210 16.45 -2.57 26.41
N PHE A 211 15.16 -2.46 26.74
CA PHE A 211 14.11 -3.23 26.08
C PHE A 211 13.94 -2.83 24.61
N LEU A 212 13.93 -1.53 24.28
CA LEU A 212 13.78 -1.03 22.91
C LEU A 212 14.96 -1.40 21.98
N ARG A 213 16.17 -1.52 22.54
CA ARG A 213 17.36 -1.99 21.82
C ARG A 213 17.29 -3.49 21.58
N PHE A 214 16.91 -4.27 22.59
CA PHE A 214 16.70 -5.70 22.43
C PHE A 214 15.59 -6.01 21.41
N SER A 215 14.42 -5.37 21.57
CA SER A 215 13.27 -5.57 20.68
C SER A 215 13.57 -5.15 19.24
N SER A 216 14.48 -4.20 19.03
CA SER A 216 14.91 -3.80 17.69
C SER A 216 15.43 -4.95 16.85
N VAL A 217 16.25 -5.82 17.44
CA VAL A 217 16.86 -6.95 16.75
C VAL A 217 15.84 -8.06 16.61
N VAL A 218 15.16 -8.38 17.71
CA VAL A 218 14.20 -9.49 17.76
C VAL A 218 13.06 -9.28 16.79
N LEU A 219 12.45 -8.08 16.72
CA LEU A 219 11.31 -7.83 15.84
C LEU A 219 11.65 -8.01 14.36
N TYR A 220 12.83 -7.55 13.92
CA TYR A 220 13.28 -7.72 12.53
C TYR A 220 13.60 -9.18 12.20
N ILE A 221 14.38 -9.87 13.04
CA ILE A 221 14.67 -11.31 12.88
C ILE A 221 13.37 -12.11 12.80
N PHE A 222 12.41 -11.73 13.64
CA PHE A 222 11.15 -12.42 13.73
C PHE A 222 10.26 -12.23 12.50
N ARG A 223 10.16 -10.98 11.99
CA ARG A 223 9.43 -10.68 10.75
C ARG A 223 10.09 -11.36 9.55
N PHE A 224 11.42 -11.37 9.49
CA PHE A 224 12.20 -12.10 8.49
C PHE A 224 11.89 -13.60 8.52
N THR A 225 12.00 -14.23 9.69
CA THR A 225 11.78 -15.67 9.86
C THR A 225 10.35 -16.06 9.51
N THR A 226 9.36 -15.25 9.88
CA THR A 226 7.95 -15.49 9.52
C THR A 226 7.74 -15.41 8.01
N ASN A 227 8.33 -14.42 7.33
CA ASN A 227 8.25 -14.31 5.88
C ASN A 227 8.96 -15.47 5.18
N LEU A 228 10.13 -15.85 5.66
CA LEU A 228 10.90 -16.97 5.15
C LEU A 228 10.15 -18.30 5.33
N ALA A 229 9.57 -18.55 6.50
CA ALA A 229 8.80 -19.77 6.78
C ALA A 229 7.60 -19.90 5.86
N VAL A 230 6.88 -18.80 5.60
CA VAL A 230 5.74 -18.82 4.68
C VAL A 230 6.20 -19.02 3.23
N LEU A 231 7.28 -18.36 2.79
CA LEU A 231 7.87 -18.59 1.48
C LEU A 231 8.24 -20.07 1.30
N LEU A 232 8.97 -20.65 2.25
CA LEU A 232 9.35 -22.06 2.22
C LEU A 232 8.13 -22.98 2.20
N LYS A 233 7.10 -22.68 3.01
CA LYS A 233 5.83 -23.44 3.00
C LYS A 233 5.23 -23.51 1.60
N HIS A 234 5.09 -22.37 0.90
CA HIS A 234 4.50 -22.32 -0.44
C HIS A 234 5.36 -23.06 -1.46
N VAL A 235 6.68 -22.87 -1.43
CA VAL A 235 7.61 -23.54 -2.35
C VAL A 235 7.63 -25.06 -2.15
N ILE A 236 7.65 -25.53 -0.90
CA ILE A 236 7.58 -26.97 -0.58
C ILE A 236 6.25 -27.56 -1.04
N ASN A 237 5.13 -26.89 -0.74
CA ASN A 237 3.81 -27.35 -1.17
C ASN A 237 3.69 -27.42 -2.71
N ALA A 238 4.25 -26.44 -3.42
CA ALA A 238 4.34 -26.45 -4.87
C ALA A 238 5.18 -27.63 -5.39
N ALA A 239 6.34 -27.89 -4.76
CA ALA A 239 7.22 -29.00 -5.12
C ALA A 239 6.57 -30.38 -4.90
N VAL A 240 5.69 -30.53 -3.89
CA VAL A 240 4.98 -31.78 -3.61
C VAL A 240 3.76 -31.99 -4.51
N SER A 241 3.03 -30.92 -4.84
CA SER A 241 1.71 -31.03 -5.49
C SER A 241 1.75 -31.44 -6.97
N ASN A 242 2.91 -31.37 -7.65
CA ASN A 242 3.11 -31.55 -9.12
C ASN A 242 2.18 -30.72 -10.04
N LYS A 243 1.22 -29.97 -9.48
CA LYS A 243 0.24 -29.13 -10.16
C LYS A 243 0.68 -27.68 -10.25
N LEU A 244 1.69 -27.28 -9.47
CA LEU A 244 2.29 -25.96 -9.44
C LEU A 244 3.78 -26.08 -9.76
N SER A 245 4.33 -25.08 -10.45
CA SER A 245 5.77 -25.00 -10.67
C SER A 245 6.45 -24.35 -9.46
N SER A 246 7.34 -25.09 -8.79
CA SER A 246 8.06 -24.61 -7.60
C SER A 246 8.95 -23.40 -7.89
N THR A 247 9.55 -23.33 -9.08
CA THR A 247 10.37 -22.18 -9.50
C THR A 247 9.53 -20.92 -9.68
N LYS A 248 8.32 -21.06 -10.23
CA LYS A 248 7.37 -19.95 -10.38
C LYS A 248 6.85 -19.47 -9.03
N VAL A 249 6.46 -20.39 -8.16
CA VAL A 249 6.01 -20.07 -6.80
C VAL A 249 7.13 -19.38 -6.01
N LEU A 250 8.38 -19.84 -6.14
CA LEU A 250 9.53 -19.18 -5.54
C LEU A 250 9.70 -17.75 -6.06
N ALA A 251 9.69 -17.55 -7.38
CA ALA A 251 9.81 -16.21 -7.97
C ALA A 251 8.69 -15.28 -7.46
N GLN A 252 7.45 -15.78 -7.40
CA GLN A 252 6.31 -15.02 -6.89
C GLN A 252 6.44 -14.67 -5.40
N GLU A 253 6.88 -15.59 -4.56
CA GLU A 253 7.07 -15.31 -3.13
C GLU A 253 8.27 -14.38 -2.87
N ILE A 254 9.33 -14.47 -3.67
CA ILE A 254 10.45 -13.51 -3.67
C ILE A 254 9.96 -12.13 -4.11
N GLU A 255 9.13 -12.03 -5.14
CA GLU A 255 8.57 -10.75 -5.57
C GLU A 255 7.70 -10.12 -4.47
N LYS A 256 6.83 -10.92 -3.85
CA LYS A 256 5.91 -10.45 -2.79
C LYS A 256 6.61 -10.01 -1.51
N ARG A 257 7.75 -10.62 -1.16
CA ARG A 257 8.35 -10.49 0.19
C ARG A 257 9.83 -10.18 0.19
N GLY A 258 10.52 -10.36 -0.93
CA GLY A 258 11.97 -10.28 -1.03
C GLY A 258 12.51 -8.92 -0.61
N PHE A 259 11.89 -7.83 -1.03
CA PHE A 259 12.25 -6.48 -0.58
C PHE A 259 12.07 -6.31 0.93
N THR A 260 10.95 -6.76 1.50
CA THR A 260 10.72 -6.69 2.95
C THR A 260 11.72 -7.57 3.72
N MET A 261 12.01 -8.77 3.23
CA MET A 261 12.97 -9.69 3.85
C MET A 261 14.39 -9.14 3.78
N ALA A 262 14.80 -8.57 2.65
CA ALA A 262 16.09 -7.90 2.51
C ALA A 262 16.20 -6.74 3.51
N ASN A 263 15.15 -5.91 3.59
CA ASN A 263 15.11 -4.83 4.57
C ASN A 263 15.22 -5.35 6.02
N ASP A 264 14.45 -6.39 6.37
CA ASP A 264 14.46 -7.00 7.70
C ASP A 264 15.83 -7.58 8.07
N MET A 265 16.47 -8.26 7.12
CA MET A 265 17.79 -8.84 7.32
C MET A 265 18.81 -7.76 7.63
N VAL A 266 18.87 -6.73 6.79
CA VAL A 266 19.90 -5.69 6.93
C VAL A 266 19.60 -4.81 8.16
N TRP A 267 18.35 -4.41 8.42
CA TRP A 267 18.00 -3.72 9.67
C TRP A 267 18.28 -4.56 10.91
N GLY A 268 18.04 -5.87 10.86
CA GLY A 268 18.34 -6.78 11.96
C GLY A 268 19.84 -6.79 12.29
N VAL A 269 20.69 -6.90 11.27
CA VAL A 269 22.15 -6.87 11.40
C VAL A 269 22.63 -5.50 11.88
N VAL A 270 22.17 -4.41 11.27
CA VAL A 270 22.57 -3.04 11.63
C VAL A 270 22.16 -2.70 13.07
N ASN A 271 20.97 -3.11 13.50
CA ASN A 271 20.54 -2.94 14.89
C ASN A 271 21.35 -3.81 15.85
N LEU A 272 21.72 -5.03 15.47
CA LEU A 272 22.58 -5.90 16.28
C LEU A 272 23.95 -5.26 16.50
N LEU A 273 24.60 -4.82 15.42
CA LEU A 273 25.90 -4.16 15.47
C LEU A 273 25.83 -2.84 16.25
N SER A 274 24.82 -2.01 15.98
CA SER A 274 24.64 -0.71 16.64
C SER A 274 24.37 -0.83 18.14
N ASN A 275 23.47 -1.73 18.55
CA ASN A 275 23.04 -1.82 19.95
C ASN A 275 24.00 -2.64 20.83
N TYR A 276 24.73 -3.58 20.24
CA TYR A 276 25.69 -4.44 20.92
C TYR A 276 27.13 -4.14 20.46
N ASN A 277 27.39 -2.90 20.07
CA ASN A 277 28.70 -2.44 19.57
C ASN A 277 29.88 -2.80 20.49
N ARG A 278 29.69 -2.76 21.82
CA ARG A 278 30.69 -3.16 22.81
C ARG A 278 31.06 -4.64 22.72
N PHE A 279 30.09 -5.51 22.42
CA PHE A 279 30.33 -6.94 22.23
C PHE A 279 31.19 -7.19 20.99
N PHE A 280 30.93 -6.44 19.91
CA PHE A 280 31.70 -6.51 18.66
C PHE A 280 32.94 -5.61 18.63
N GLN A 281 33.26 -4.92 19.74
CA GLN A 281 34.38 -3.97 19.85
C GLN A 281 34.38 -2.88 18.76
N LEU A 282 33.19 -2.45 18.30
CA LEU A 282 33.05 -1.42 17.27
C LEU A 282 33.00 -0.03 17.90
N SER A 283 33.77 0.90 17.34
CA SER A 283 33.76 2.30 17.76
C SER A 283 32.46 3.00 17.38
N SER A 284 32.09 4.04 18.11
CA SER A 284 30.89 4.84 17.81
C SER A 284 30.92 5.43 16.39
N LEU A 285 32.11 5.78 15.88
CA LEU A 285 32.28 6.29 14.53
C LEU A 285 31.95 5.23 13.47
N ILE A 286 32.46 4.00 13.65
CA ILE A 286 32.16 2.89 12.73
C ILE A 286 30.66 2.59 12.74
N ILE A 287 30.03 2.58 13.90
CA ILE A 287 28.57 2.40 14.01
C ILE A 287 27.81 3.49 13.28
N ALA A 288 28.23 4.75 13.41
CA ALA A 288 27.60 5.85 12.68
C ALA A 288 27.76 5.65 11.16
N GLN A 289 28.93 5.26 10.67
CA GLN A 289 29.14 4.97 9.24
C GLN A 289 28.29 3.80 8.74
N ILE A 290 28.15 2.72 9.53
CA ILE A 290 27.27 1.59 9.22
C ILE A 290 25.82 2.04 9.10
N ASN A 291 25.34 2.85 10.04
CA ASN A 291 23.98 3.39 10.00
C ASN A 291 23.76 4.30 8.78
N LEU A 292 24.73 5.14 8.41
CA LEU A 292 24.64 5.96 7.21
C LEU A 292 24.60 5.11 5.94
N ALA A 293 25.52 4.15 5.79
CA ALA A 293 25.54 3.23 4.66
C ALA A 293 24.22 2.47 4.53
N PHE A 294 23.63 2.10 5.66
CA PHE A 294 22.31 1.47 5.70
C PHE A 294 21.18 2.39 5.23
N LEU A 295 21.14 3.65 5.67
CA LEU A 295 20.11 4.60 5.23
C LEU A 295 20.18 4.83 3.70
N VAL A 296 21.39 4.83 3.13
CA VAL A 296 21.58 4.87 1.67
C VAL A 296 21.10 3.56 1.01
N PHE A 297 21.37 2.41 1.62
CA PHE A 297 20.84 1.13 1.15
C PHE A 297 19.31 1.10 1.17
N ASP A 298 18.66 1.59 2.23
CA ASP A 298 17.20 1.63 2.36
C ASP A 298 16.56 2.51 1.26
N LEU A 299 17.14 3.69 1.01
CA LEU A 299 16.79 4.52 -0.14
C LEU A 299 16.96 3.77 -1.47
N GLY A 300 18.11 3.11 -1.66
CA GLY A 300 18.38 2.31 -2.86
C GLY A 300 17.38 1.17 -3.04
N LEU A 301 16.95 0.53 -1.95
CA LEU A 301 15.97 -0.55 -1.97
C LEU A 301 14.60 -0.07 -2.48
N PHE A 302 14.15 1.12 -2.06
CA PHE A 302 12.94 1.75 -2.61
C PHE A 302 13.06 2.05 -4.11
N ILE A 303 14.21 2.55 -4.56
CA ILE A 303 14.46 2.84 -5.97
C ILE A 303 14.43 1.55 -6.80
N VAL A 304 15.09 0.49 -6.34
CA VAL A 304 15.08 -0.82 -7.02
C VAL A 304 13.67 -1.40 -7.07
N HIS A 305 12.91 -1.31 -5.98
CA HIS A 305 11.53 -1.77 -5.93
C HIS A 305 10.64 -1.01 -6.94
N TRP A 306 10.80 0.32 -7.00
CA TRP A 306 10.11 1.15 -7.99
C TRP A 306 10.50 0.78 -9.44
N LEU A 307 11.77 0.53 -9.71
CA LEU A 307 12.23 0.10 -11.05
C LEU A 307 11.61 -1.24 -11.46
N PHE A 308 11.50 -2.17 -10.52
CA PHE A 308 10.86 -3.47 -10.74
C PHE A 308 9.37 -3.30 -11.10
N ASP A 309 8.60 -2.56 -10.28
CA ASP A 309 7.19 -2.31 -10.56
C ASP A 309 6.98 -1.49 -11.84
N ARG A 310 7.90 -0.57 -12.16
CA ARG A 310 7.89 0.18 -13.41
C ARG A 310 8.04 -0.74 -14.61
N SER A 311 8.97 -1.70 -14.55
CA SER A 311 9.18 -2.67 -15.62
C SER A 311 7.91 -3.47 -15.90
N ASP A 312 7.22 -3.92 -14.83
CA ASP A 312 5.95 -4.63 -14.96
C ASP A 312 4.83 -3.76 -15.54
N TYR A 313 4.72 -2.52 -15.09
CA TYR A 313 3.79 -1.56 -15.65
C TYR A 313 4.02 -1.34 -17.16
N VAL A 314 5.27 -1.12 -17.57
CA VAL A 314 5.63 -0.92 -18.98
C VAL A 314 5.31 -2.16 -19.82
N ARG A 315 5.69 -3.35 -19.34
CA ARG A 315 5.36 -4.63 -19.98
C ARG A 315 3.85 -4.74 -20.20
N ARG A 316 3.05 -4.42 -19.19
CA ARG A 316 1.60 -4.53 -19.25
C ARG A 316 0.94 -3.52 -20.19
N ILE A 317 1.44 -2.29 -20.22
CA ILE A 317 1.00 -1.28 -21.19
C ILE A 317 1.22 -1.79 -22.61
N GLU A 318 2.40 -2.36 -22.89
CA GLU A 318 2.70 -2.87 -24.23
C GLU A 318 1.79 -4.05 -24.61
N GLU A 319 1.57 -4.99 -23.67
CA GLU A 319 0.64 -6.10 -23.87
C GLU A 319 -0.78 -5.63 -24.25
N LEU A 320 -1.33 -4.67 -23.51
CA LEU A 320 -2.68 -4.14 -23.75
C LEU A 320 -2.74 -3.32 -25.05
N LYS A 321 -1.69 -2.55 -25.36
CA LYS A 321 -1.59 -1.81 -26.63
C LYS A 321 -1.52 -2.76 -27.82
N GLN A 322 -0.78 -3.86 -27.70
CA GLN A 322 -0.72 -4.88 -28.74
C GLN A 322 -2.07 -5.60 -28.90
N GLN A 323 -2.75 -5.96 -27.80
CA GLN A 323 -4.11 -6.51 -27.88
C GLN A 323 -5.03 -5.56 -28.64
N LYS A 324 -5.06 -4.29 -28.25
CA LYS A 324 -5.92 -3.27 -28.88
C LYS A 324 -5.72 -3.17 -30.40
N LYS A 325 -4.48 -3.34 -30.90
CA LYS A 325 -4.16 -3.32 -32.34
C LYS A 325 -4.68 -4.52 -33.11
N ASN A 326 -4.80 -5.68 -32.46
CA ASN A 326 -5.12 -6.96 -33.11
C ASN A 326 -6.61 -7.33 -33.05
N ILE A 327 -7.45 -6.48 -32.46
CA ILE A 327 -8.85 -6.78 -32.14
C ILE A 327 -9.78 -5.95 -33.04
N ASN A 328 -10.77 -6.62 -33.63
CA ASN A 328 -11.80 -5.99 -34.46
C ASN A 328 -13.10 -5.68 -33.70
N SER A 329 -13.31 -6.25 -32.51
CA SER A 329 -14.51 -6.00 -31.69
C SER A 329 -14.44 -4.63 -31.01
N ALA A 330 -15.38 -3.74 -31.35
CA ALA A 330 -15.48 -2.41 -30.74
C ALA A 330 -15.71 -2.47 -29.21
N PHE A 331 -16.40 -3.50 -28.73
CA PHE A 331 -16.63 -3.72 -27.31
C PHE A 331 -15.35 -4.15 -26.58
N GLU A 332 -14.60 -5.09 -27.14
CA GLU A 332 -13.34 -5.55 -26.55
C GLU A 332 -12.28 -4.42 -26.56
N GLN A 333 -12.22 -3.62 -27.62
CA GLN A 333 -11.37 -2.41 -27.65
C GLN A 333 -11.72 -1.41 -26.54
N ALA A 334 -13.01 -1.25 -26.22
CA ALA A 334 -13.46 -0.39 -25.14
C ALA A 334 -13.08 -0.91 -23.75
N VAL A 335 -13.22 -2.22 -23.54
CA VAL A 335 -12.78 -2.90 -22.32
C VAL A 335 -11.29 -2.69 -22.13
N ILE A 336 -10.48 -2.92 -23.17
CA ILE A 336 -9.02 -2.72 -23.12
C ILE A 336 -8.67 -1.25 -22.87
N ALA A 337 -9.36 -0.30 -23.50
CA ALA A 337 -9.16 1.12 -23.24
C ALA A 337 -9.41 1.48 -21.77
N ARG A 338 -10.42 0.89 -21.13
CA ARG A 338 -10.67 1.10 -19.70
C ARG A 338 -9.70 0.35 -18.79
N GLN A 339 -9.23 -0.81 -19.19
CA GLN A 339 -8.15 -1.50 -18.48
C GLN A 339 -6.84 -0.70 -18.51
N LEU A 340 -6.53 -0.03 -19.63
CA LEU A 340 -5.42 0.93 -19.71
C LEU A 340 -5.62 2.11 -18.75
N ASP A 341 -6.84 2.66 -18.67
CA ASP A 341 -7.16 3.74 -17.72
C ASP A 341 -6.94 3.30 -16.26
N ILE A 342 -7.42 2.11 -15.89
CA ILE A 342 -7.21 1.52 -14.54
C ILE A 342 -5.72 1.38 -14.27
N LEU A 343 -4.96 0.79 -15.20
CA LEU A 343 -3.52 0.58 -15.04
C LEU A 343 -2.75 1.89 -14.87
N HIS A 344 -3.09 2.91 -15.67
CA HIS A 344 -2.48 4.23 -15.55
C HIS A 344 -2.77 4.90 -14.21
N ASP A 345 -3.99 4.78 -13.72
CA ASP A 345 -4.40 5.37 -12.45
C ASP A 345 -3.77 4.63 -11.26
N GLU A 346 -3.72 3.30 -11.29
CA GLU A 346 -3.00 2.48 -10.31
C GLU A 346 -1.51 2.84 -10.29
N TRP A 347 -0.85 2.88 -11.45
CA TRP A 347 0.56 3.25 -11.54
C TRP A 347 0.85 4.66 -11.01
N ARG A 348 -0.03 5.64 -11.27
CA ARG A 348 0.12 6.99 -10.72
C ARG A 348 0.06 7.00 -9.19
N VAL A 349 -0.79 6.17 -8.60
CA VAL A 349 -0.90 6.05 -7.13
C VAL A 349 0.35 5.37 -6.56
N GLU A 350 0.80 4.27 -7.16
CA GLU A 350 2.02 3.58 -6.73
C GLU A 350 3.26 4.45 -6.89
N CYS A 351 3.40 5.14 -8.02
CA CYS A 351 4.53 6.04 -8.25
C CYS A 351 4.59 7.15 -7.19
N ALA A 352 3.45 7.80 -6.90
CA ALA A 352 3.39 8.82 -5.85
C ALA A 352 3.74 8.24 -4.46
N TYR A 353 3.34 7.00 -4.16
CA TYR A 353 3.73 6.31 -2.93
C TYR A 353 5.24 6.06 -2.86
N TYR A 354 5.87 5.62 -3.96
CA TYR A 354 7.31 5.44 -4.02
C TYR A 354 8.07 6.77 -3.85
N GLU A 355 7.68 7.81 -4.59
CA GLU A 355 8.27 9.16 -4.47
C GLU A 355 8.21 9.67 -3.03
N PHE A 356 7.06 9.49 -2.37
CA PHE A 356 6.86 9.90 -0.99
C PHE A 356 7.79 9.17 0.00
N ASN A 357 7.95 7.85 -0.15
CA ASN A 357 8.87 7.07 0.68
C ASN A 357 10.35 7.32 0.36
N ILE A 358 10.68 7.60 -0.90
CA ILE A 358 12.03 8.01 -1.32
C ILE A 358 12.40 9.34 -0.68
N ILE A 359 11.48 10.32 -0.67
CA ILE A 359 11.68 11.60 0.04
C ILE A 359 11.87 11.36 1.53
N ALA A 360 11.07 10.49 2.15
CA ALA A 360 11.23 10.12 3.56
C ALA A 360 12.62 9.56 3.86
N ALA A 361 13.08 8.60 3.04
CA ALA A 361 14.40 7.97 3.13
C ALA A 361 15.52 9.00 2.99
N SER A 362 15.42 9.87 1.99
CA SER A 362 16.40 10.92 1.70
C SER A 362 16.51 11.92 2.84
N ILE A 363 15.38 12.37 3.42
CA ILE A 363 15.39 13.27 4.58
C ILE A 363 16.13 12.63 5.75
N LEU A 364 15.88 11.35 6.04
CA LEU A 364 16.57 10.61 7.10
C LEU A 364 18.06 10.46 6.83
N ALA A 365 18.44 10.04 5.62
CA ALA A 365 19.82 9.87 5.22
C ALA A 365 20.61 11.18 5.29
N ILE A 366 20.04 12.28 4.75
CA ILE A 366 20.66 13.60 4.75
C ILE A 366 20.74 14.15 6.17
N ALA A 367 19.67 14.07 6.97
CA ALA A 367 19.68 14.54 8.34
C ALA A 367 20.72 13.80 9.18
N PHE A 368 20.84 12.48 9.00
CA PHE A 368 21.86 11.68 9.66
C PHE A 368 23.27 12.02 9.18
N ALA A 369 23.49 12.13 7.87
CA ALA A 369 24.78 12.50 7.28
C ALA A 369 25.26 13.88 7.76
N ALA A 370 24.34 14.84 7.89
CA ALA A 370 24.63 16.18 8.36
C ALA A 370 25.15 16.19 9.82
N THR A 371 24.84 15.18 10.64
CA THR A 371 25.36 15.08 12.02
C THR A 371 26.88 14.87 12.09
N PHE A 372 27.53 14.44 11.01
CA PHE A 372 28.99 14.34 10.94
C PHE A 372 29.69 15.69 10.77
N ILE A 373 28.96 16.72 10.33
CA ILE A 373 29.51 18.03 9.99
C ILE A 373 29.06 19.08 11.02
N TYR A 374 27.77 19.04 11.39
CA TYR A 374 27.20 20.03 12.29
C TYR A 374 27.23 19.55 13.74
N PHE A 375 27.88 20.35 14.58
CA PHE A 375 27.98 20.12 16.01
C PHE A 375 27.31 21.26 16.78
N GLY A 376 26.64 20.93 17.88
CA GLY A 376 26.00 21.90 18.77
C GLY A 376 24.52 21.59 19.03
N PRO A 377 23.98 21.95 20.21
CA PRO A 377 22.62 21.57 20.62
C PRO A 377 21.52 22.02 19.66
N PHE A 378 21.62 23.24 19.12
CA PHE A 378 20.64 23.77 18.17
C PHE A 378 20.66 23.02 16.84
N ALA A 379 21.86 22.83 16.26
CA ALA A 379 22.01 22.10 15.01
C ALA A 379 21.51 20.66 15.14
N LEU A 380 21.85 19.97 16.24
CA LEU A 380 21.37 18.61 16.52
C LEU A 380 19.85 18.57 16.75
N GLY A 381 19.27 19.61 17.34
CA GLY A 381 17.82 19.77 17.45
C GLY A 381 17.13 19.85 16.09
N VAL A 382 17.66 20.68 15.18
CA VAL A 382 17.16 20.79 13.79
C VAL A 382 17.28 19.46 13.05
N LEU A 383 18.44 18.80 13.14
CA LEU A 383 18.64 17.48 12.51
C LEU A 383 17.73 16.40 13.09
N SER A 384 17.46 16.45 14.40
CA SER A 384 16.49 15.55 15.04
C SER A 384 15.05 15.84 14.59
N ALA A 385 14.70 17.11 14.34
CA ALA A 385 13.39 17.48 13.81
C ALA A 385 13.21 16.99 12.36
N LEU A 386 14.24 17.14 11.53
CA LEU A 386 14.25 16.59 10.16
C LEU A 386 14.15 15.06 10.18
N SER A 387 14.90 14.39 11.06
CA SER A 387 14.82 12.93 11.19
C SER A 387 13.43 12.47 11.64
N MET A 388 12.81 13.20 12.57
CA MET A 388 11.44 12.94 13.01
C MET A 388 10.44 13.14 11.87
N LEU A 389 10.59 14.20 11.06
CA LEU A 389 9.77 14.44 9.88
C LEU A 389 9.92 13.31 8.84
N GLY A 390 11.14 12.85 8.56
CA GLY A 390 11.39 11.72 7.67
C GLY A 390 10.73 10.43 8.17
N ASN A 391 10.86 10.12 9.47
CA ASN A 391 10.15 8.99 10.07
C ASN A 391 8.62 9.17 10.05
N ALA A 392 8.11 10.39 10.21
CA ALA A 392 6.68 10.69 10.11
C ALA A 392 6.15 10.46 8.69
N PHE A 393 6.93 10.81 7.67
CA PHE A 393 6.61 10.49 6.28
C PHE A 393 6.48 8.96 6.08
N TYR A 394 7.45 8.15 6.52
CA TYR A 394 7.30 6.68 6.45
C TYR A 394 6.03 6.16 7.13
N ASN A 395 5.75 6.67 8.32
CA ASN A 395 4.61 6.26 9.11
C ASN A 395 3.26 6.77 8.56
N THR A 396 3.27 7.60 7.52
CA THR A 396 2.05 8.14 6.87
C THR A 396 1.94 7.82 5.38
N GLY A 397 2.81 6.93 4.87
CA GLY A 397 2.82 6.53 3.46
C GLY A 397 1.48 5.94 3.00
N ASP A 398 0.83 5.14 3.84
CA ASP A 398 -0.46 4.52 3.51
C ASP A 398 -1.59 5.55 3.46
N GLU A 399 -1.63 6.51 4.37
CA GLU A 399 -2.56 7.64 4.33
C GLU A 399 -2.36 8.51 3.09
N TYR A 400 -1.09 8.78 2.73
CA TYR A 400 -0.76 9.50 1.51
C TYR A 400 -1.24 8.75 0.26
N LYS A 401 -1.02 7.42 0.20
CA LYS A 401 -1.48 6.55 -0.88
C LYS A 401 -3.02 6.59 -1.01
N LYS A 402 -3.75 6.54 0.11
CA LYS A 402 -5.22 6.70 0.13
C LYS A 402 -5.65 8.06 -0.41
N TYR A 403 -5.00 9.15 0.00
CA TYR A 403 -5.25 10.48 -0.52
C TYR A 403 -5.00 10.56 -2.03
N LYS A 404 -3.87 10.04 -2.52
CA LYS A 404 -3.55 10.02 -3.95
C LYS A 404 -4.55 9.20 -4.76
N LYS A 405 -5.00 8.06 -4.24
CA LYS A 405 -6.07 7.28 -4.88
C LYS A 405 -7.37 8.07 -5.04
N ALA A 406 -7.80 8.79 -4.00
CA ALA A 406 -8.98 9.65 -4.07
C ALA A 406 -8.80 10.81 -5.06
N SER A 407 -7.62 11.44 -5.07
CA SER A 407 -7.27 12.52 -6.00
C SER A 407 -7.25 12.06 -7.46
N VAL A 408 -6.69 10.89 -7.75
CA VAL A 408 -6.67 10.29 -9.09
C VAL A 408 -8.09 9.94 -9.53
N SER A 409 -8.91 9.36 -8.66
CA SER A 409 -10.32 9.05 -8.97
C SER A 409 -11.12 10.32 -9.30
N LEU A 410 -10.93 11.41 -8.54
CA LEU A 410 -11.55 12.71 -8.84
C LEU A 410 -11.09 13.28 -10.19
N LYS A 411 -9.78 13.19 -10.50
CA LYS A 411 -9.24 13.65 -11.78
C LYS A 411 -9.79 12.81 -12.94
N ARG A 412 -9.93 11.50 -12.76
CA ARG A 412 -10.58 10.59 -13.73
C ARG A 412 -12.02 10.99 -13.97
N GLU A 413 -12.77 11.27 -12.91
CA GLU A 413 -14.16 11.67 -13.05
C GLU A 413 -14.32 13.05 -13.71
N LYS A 414 -13.40 13.98 -13.45
CA LYS A 414 -13.34 15.25 -14.18
C LYS A 414 -13.20 15.04 -15.69
N ILE A 415 -12.32 14.13 -16.10
CA ILE A 415 -12.10 13.76 -17.51
C ILE A 415 -13.35 13.08 -18.09
N ASN A 416 -14.00 12.18 -17.34
CA ASN A 416 -15.26 11.57 -17.74
C ASN A 416 -16.38 12.62 -17.96
N GLY A 417 -16.37 13.69 -17.15
CA GLY A 417 -17.31 14.80 -17.24
C GLY A 417 -17.23 15.62 -18.52
N GLU A 418 -16.03 15.72 -19.11
CA GLU A 418 -15.84 16.35 -20.42
C GLU A 418 -16.61 15.60 -21.52
N ILE A 419 -16.90 14.31 -21.32
CA ILE A 419 -17.58 13.44 -22.27
C ILE A 419 -19.10 13.36 -22.00
N LEU A 420 -19.52 13.17 -20.75
CA LEU A 420 -20.92 12.78 -20.46
C LEU A 420 -21.85 13.89 -19.98
N LYS A 421 -21.37 14.94 -19.29
CA LYS A 421 -22.16 16.07 -18.76
C LYS A 421 -23.59 15.71 -18.24
N ASP A 422 -23.76 14.54 -17.63
CA ASP A 422 -25.03 14.04 -17.13
C ASP A 422 -25.17 14.27 -15.60
N GLU A 423 -26.39 14.16 -15.08
CA GLU A 423 -26.66 14.37 -13.64
C GLU A 423 -25.90 13.35 -12.76
N GLY A 424 -25.71 12.13 -13.26
CA GLY A 424 -24.93 11.07 -12.62
C GLY A 424 -23.46 11.47 -12.45
N HIS A 425 -22.85 12.08 -13.46
CA HIS A 425 -21.50 12.63 -13.41
C HIS A 425 -21.37 13.69 -12.31
N TYR A 426 -22.27 14.69 -12.27
CA TYR A 426 -22.19 15.75 -11.26
C TYR A 426 -22.32 15.22 -9.83
N LYS A 427 -23.22 14.26 -9.61
CA LYS A 427 -23.39 13.62 -8.30
C LYS A 427 -22.13 12.86 -7.88
N LEU A 428 -21.58 12.01 -8.76
CA LEU A 428 -20.36 11.24 -8.48
C LEU A 428 -19.14 12.15 -8.29
N PHE A 429 -19.01 13.19 -9.12
CA PHE A 429 -17.93 14.17 -9.02
C PHE A 429 -17.94 14.89 -7.66
N ASN A 430 -19.10 15.38 -7.22
CA ASN A 430 -19.24 16.04 -5.92
C ASN A 430 -18.89 15.10 -4.76
N GLN A 431 -19.32 13.84 -4.84
CA GLN A 431 -18.98 12.84 -3.82
C GLN A 431 -17.48 12.56 -3.77
N LEU A 432 -16.84 12.29 -4.92
CA LEU A 432 -15.39 12.08 -5.00
C LEU A 432 -14.60 13.31 -4.55
N HIS A 433 -15.13 14.52 -4.79
CA HIS A 433 -14.51 15.75 -4.32
C HIS A 433 -14.49 15.81 -2.78
N ILE A 434 -15.61 15.50 -2.14
CA ILE A 434 -15.70 15.41 -0.67
C ILE A 434 -14.75 14.33 -0.14
N GLU A 435 -14.73 13.13 -0.73
CA GLU A 435 -13.83 12.04 -0.34
C GLU A 435 -12.35 12.43 -0.47
N CYS A 436 -11.98 13.10 -1.56
CA CYS A 436 -10.62 13.59 -1.78
C CYS A 436 -10.22 14.64 -0.72
N LEU A 437 -11.09 15.60 -0.40
CA LEU A 437 -10.84 16.59 0.65
C LEU A 437 -10.70 15.93 2.02
N GLN A 438 -11.53 14.94 2.33
CA GLN A 438 -11.44 14.19 3.58
C GLN A 438 -10.14 13.40 3.68
N ALA A 439 -9.76 12.67 2.63
CA ALA A 439 -8.51 11.92 2.60
C ALA A 439 -7.29 12.83 2.72
N ASN A 440 -7.30 14.00 2.06
CA ASN A 440 -6.25 15.01 2.19
C ASN A 440 -6.13 15.54 3.63
N ARG A 441 -7.25 15.91 4.25
CA ARG A 441 -7.27 16.36 5.65
C ARG A 441 -6.76 15.27 6.59
N PHE A 442 -7.18 14.02 6.37
CA PHE A 442 -6.74 12.89 7.17
C PHE A 442 -5.23 12.64 7.07
N PHE A 443 -4.69 12.71 5.84
CA PHE A 443 -3.27 12.61 5.58
C PHE A 443 -2.48 13.68 6.35
N TRP A 444 -2.78 14.97 6.16
CA TRP A 444 -2.06 16.07 6.82
C TRP A 444 -2.16 16.02 8.35
N LYS A 445 -3.36 15.73 8.86
CA LYS A 445 -3.61 15.53 10.29
C LYS A 445 -2.71 14.44 10.87
N THR A 446 -2.62 13.30 10.18
CA THR A 446 -1.80 12.16 10.61
C THR A 446 -0.31 12.48 10.50
N LEU A 447 0.12 13.17 9.45
CA LEU A 447 1.52 13.56 9.27
C LEU A 447 1.98 14.54 10.36
N ILE A 448 1.20 15.59 10.62
CA ILE A 448 1.49 16.56 11.69
C ILE A 448 1.55 15.83 13.03
N PHE A 449 0.56 14.97 13.29
CA PHE A 449 0.51 14.19 14.52
C PHE A 449 1.76 13.29 14.69
N ASN A 450 2.12 12.58 13.63
CA ASN A 450 3.31 11.73 13.59
C ASN A 450 4.63 12.52 13.56
N THR A 451 4.61 13.85 13.41
CA THR A 451 5.83 14.67 13.42
C THR A 451 6.08 15.28 14.81
N VAL A 452 5.04 15.80 15.48
CA VAL A 452 5.26 16.62 16.69
C VAL A 452 4.59 16.13 17.95
N ALA A 453 3.54 15.31 17.87
CA ALA A 453 2.66 15.12 19.02
C ALA A 453 3.34 14.40 20.19
N THR A 454 3.97 13.25 19.93
CA THR A 454 4.62 12.47 21.00
C THR A 454 5.84 13.20 21.56
N SER A 455 6.65 13.85 20.71
CA SER A 455 7.77 14.66 21.19
C SER A 455 7.30 15.84 22.04
N PHE A 456 6.18 16.47 21.67
CA PHE A 456 5.57 17.54 22.45
C PHE A 456 5.04 17.05 23.78
N ILE A 457 4.35 15.90 23.84
CA ILE A 457 3.87 15.31 25.10
C ILE A 457 5.05 14.93 26.00
N ILE A 458 6.11 14.32 25.46
CA ILE A 458 7.33 13.99 26.23
C ILE A 458 7.98 15.27 26.76
N THR A 459 8.09 16.29 25.92
CA THR A 459 8.65 17.59 26.33
C THR A 459 7.79 18.19 27.44
N ALA A 460 6.47 18.27 27.25
CA ALA A 460 5.53 18.78 28.25
C ALA A 460 5.59 17.98 29.56
N ALA A 461 5.81 16.66 29.50
CA ALA A 461 5.99 15.83 30.69
C ALA A 461 7.31 16.14 31.42
N ALA A 462 8.35 16.60 30.72
CA ALA A 462 9.55 17.10 31.38
C ALA A 462 9.31 18.44 32.10
N ILE A 463 8.34 19.24 31.60
CA ILE A 463 7.96 20.54 32.17
C ILE A 463 7.03 20.37 33.36
N SER A 464 5.88 19.73 33.13
CA SER A 464 4.77 19.63 34.06
C SER A 464 3.98 18.36 33.79
N PHE A 465 4.01 17.43 34.75
CA PHE A 465 3.28 16.17 34.66
C PHE A 465 1.75 16.34 34.51
N PRO A 466 1.07 17.28 35.21
CA PRO A 466 -0.36 17.49 35.02
C PRO A 466 -0.74 17.98 33.62
N ILE A 467 0.05 18.90 33.04
CA ILE A 467 -0.17 19.38 31.67
C ILE A 467 -0.02 18.22 30.69
N ALA A 468 1.03 17.42 30.82
CA ALA A 468 1.24 16.24 29.98
C ALA A 468 0.12 15.20 30.13
N SER A 469 -0.39 15.01 31.36
CA SER A 469 -1.51 14.10 31.63
C SER A 469 -2.79 14.59 30.95
N MET A 470 -3.11 15.89 31.06
CA MET A 470 -4.25 16.49 30.37
C MET A 470 -4.13 16.34 28.85
N LEU A 471 -2.97 16.68 28.28
CA LEU A 471 -2.70 16.51 26.85
C LEU A 471 -2.86 15.05 26.39
N THR A 472 -2.36 14.10 27.19
CA THR A 472 -2.47 12.67 26.91
C THR A 472 -3.91 12.21 26.94
N VAL A 473 -4.69 12.60 27.95
CA VAL A 473 -6.12 12.26 28.06
C VAL A 473 -6.90 12.86 26.88
N SER A 474 -6.71 14.13 26.57
CA SER A 474 -7.34 14.78 25.41
C SER A 474 -6.98 14.07 24.10
N TYR A 475 -5.73 13.67 23.94
CA TYR A 475 -5.27 12.91 22.78
C TYR A 475 -5.93 11.54 22.68
N VAL A 476 -5.99 10.80 23.78
CA VAL A 476 -6.62 9.47 23.84
C VAL A 476 -8.10 9.57 23.49
N ILE A 477 -8.83 10.51 24.09
CA ILE A 477 -10.25 10.76 23.79
C ILE A 477 -10.45 11.06 22.31
N TYR A 478 -9.63 11.95 21.77
CA TYR A 478 -9.68 12.30 20.36
C TYR A 478 -9.41 11.11 19.43
N ARG A 479 -8.41 10.26 19.74
CA ARG A 479 -8.12 9.06 18.94
C ARG A 479 -9.22 8.02 19.01
N PHE A 480 -9.84 7.85 20.17
CA PHE A 480 -11.01 6.98 20.31
C PHE A 480 -12.17 7.49 19.44
N PHE A 481 -12.46 8.78 19.49
CA PHE A 481 -13.51 9.39 18.67
C PHE A 481 -13.22 9.30 17.17
N ASP A 482 -11.98 9.58 16.76
CA ASP A 482 -11.55 9.50 15.36
C ASP A 482 -11.60 8.06 14.83
N SER A 483 -11.14 7.08 15.62
CA SER A 483 -11.18 5.66 15.24
C SER A 483 -12.62 5.16 15.11
N TYR A 484 -13.51 5.58 16.02
CA TYR A 484 -14.93 5.28 15.95
C TYR A 484 -15.56 5.83 14.67
N GLN A 485 -15.28 7.09 14.31
CA GLN A 485 -15.78 7.69 13.08
C GLN A 485 -15.23 7.00 11.82
N GLN A 486 -13.95 6.62 11.80
CA GLN A 486 -13.35 5.93 10.65
C GLN A 486 -14.00 4.57 10.38
N MET A 487 -14.33 3.81 11.44
CA MET A 487 -14.95 2.49 11.30
C MET A 487 -16.34 2.56 10.64
N HIS A 488 -17.04 3.68 10.81
CA HIS A 488 -18.31 3.94 10.11
C HIS A 488 -18.10 4.41 8.66
N ARG A 489 -17.06 5.20 8.38
CA ARG A 489 -16.80 5.76 7.03
C ARG A 489 -16.19 4.77 6.03
N GLU A 490 -15.37 3.81 6.46
CA GLU A 490 -14.75 2.83 5.55
C GLU A 490 -15.76 1.93 4.83
N LYS A 491 -17.00 1.85 5.33
CA LYS A 491 -18.08 1.10 4.70
C LYS A 491 -18.59 1.77 3.41
N ASP A 492 -18.49 3.09 3.30
CA ASP A 492 -19.09 3.85 2.20
C ASP A 492 -18.09 4.14 1.06
N SER A 493 -16.81 4.36 1.38
CA SER A 493 -15.80 4.83 0.39
C SER A 493 -15.39 3.78 -0.66
N LYS A 494 -15.47 2.48 -0.34
CA LYS A 494 -15.11 1.42 -1.30
C LYS A 494 -16.08 1.32 -2.46
N LYS A 495 -17.33 1.78 -2.30
CA LYS A 495 -18.36 1.69 -3.35
C LYS A 495 -18.10 2.68 -4.49
N CYS A 496 -17.58 3.87 -4.18
CA CYS A 496 -17.54 5.00 -5.13
C CYS A 496 -16.30 5.06 -6.03
N SER A 497 -15.16 4.52 -5.57
CA SER A 497 -13.93 4.49 -6.40
C SER A 497 -14.07 3.60 -7.64
N TYR A 498 -15.00 2.63 -7.65
CA TYR A 498 -15.20 1.77 -8.81
C TYR A 498 -15.98 2.48 -9.92
N GLU A 499 -16.94 3.36 -9.62
CA GLU A 499 -17.86 3.94 -10.61
C GLU A 499 -17.20 4.86 -11.66
N VAL A 500 -15.95 5.30 -11.45
CA VAL A 500 -15.20 6.15 -12.38
C VAL A 500 -14.75 5.45 -13.67
N TYR A 501 -14.82 4.11 -13.74
CA TYR A 501 -14.40 3.33 -14.93
C TYR A 501 -15.59 2.88 -15.80
N ARG A 502 -16.61 3.72 -15.90
CA ARG A 502 -17.81 3.44 -16.71
C ARG A 502 -17.52 3.43 -18.22
N LEU A 503 -18.17 2.53 -18.95
CA LEU A 503 -18.15 2.43 -20.41
C LEU A 503 -19.14 3.44 -20.98
N PHE A 504 -18.72 4.20 -21.99
CA PHE A 504 -19.55 5.25 -22.58
C PHE A 504 -20.20 4.76 -23.87
N LYS A 505 -21.52 4.99 -24.03
CA LYS A 505 -22.21 4.83 -25.32
C LYS A 505 -22.20 6.17 -26.04
N VAL A 506 -21.88 6.20 -27.33
CA VAL A 506 -22.13 7.37 -28.18
C VAL A 506 -23.54 7.26 -28.71
N ASN A 507 -24.35 8.32 -28.54
CA ASN A 507 -25.66 8.41 -29.18
C ASN A 507 -25.47 8.60 -30.69
N ASN A 508 -26.17 7.78 -31.48
CA ASN A 508 -26.40 7.84 -32.94
C ASN A 508 -25.45 7.13 -33.91
N LEU A 509 -24.63 6.17 -33.47
CA LEU A 509 -24.18 5.08 -34.36
C LEU A 509 -24.17 3.75 -33.61
N GLU A 510 -24.71 2.71 -34.24
CA GLU A 510 -24.43 1.33 -33.87
C GLU A 510 -22.90 1.13 -33.87
N ASN A 511 -22.30 1.23 -32.68
CA ASN A 511 -20.85 1.23 -32.42
C ASN A 511 -20.12 2.48 -32.96
N PRO A 512 -19.47 3.29 -32.09
CA PRO A 512 -18.41 2.80 -31.22
C PRO A 512 -18.41 3.40 -29.78
N ILE A 513 -17.80 2.66 -28.86
CA ILE A 513 -17.41 3.17 -27.54
C ILE A 513 -16.10 3.96 -27.73
N VAL A 514 -16.08 5.23 -27.31
CA VAL A 514 -14.91 6.10 -27.48
C VAL A 514 -13.82 5.71 -26.48
N SER A 515 -12.61 5.44 -26.97
CA SER A 515 -11.41 5.49 -26.14
C SER A 515 -10.97 6.94 -25.96
N LEU A 516 -10.74 7.37 -24.72
CA LEU A 516 -10.08 8.63 -24.42
C LEU A 516 -8.79 8.74 -25.27
N LYS A 517 -8.56 9.89 -25.90
CA LYS A 517 -7.23 10.21 -26.46
C LYS A 517 -6.23 10.05 -25.33
N GLU A 518 -5.25 9.15 -25.50
CA GLU A 518 -4.10 9.03 -24.59
C GLU A 518 -3.43 10.40 -24.51
N LYS A 519 -3.67 11.16 -23.44
CA LYS A 519 -2.75 12.24 -23.08
C LYS A 519 -1.49 11.55 -22.56
N PRO A 520 -0.30 11.90 -23.08
CA PRO A 520 0.94 11.30 -22.62
C PRO A 520 1.01 11.43 -21.09
N VAL A 521 1.33 10.32 -20.44
CA VAL A 521 1.59 10.28 -19.01
C VAL A 521 2.74 11.26 -18.76
N GLU A 522 2.48 12.32 -17.97
CA GLU A 522 3.56 13.08 -17.34
C GLU A 522 4.43 12.05 -16.62
N SER A 523 5.63 11.82 -17.16
CA SER A 523 6.50 10.79 -16.62
C SER A 523 6.90 11.18 -15.20
N CYS A 524 6.84 10.24 -14.25
CA CYS A 524 7.48 10.37 -12.95
C CYS A 524 9.02 10.53 -13.02
N ASN A 525 9.60 10.86 -14.17
CA ASN A 525 11.04 11.04 -14.35
C ASN A 525 11.54 12.34 -13.70
N SER A 526 10.66 13.28 -13.31
CA SER A 526 11.12 14.62 -12.87
C SER A 526 11.66 14.68 -11.44
N VAL A 527 11.42 13.68 -10.59
CA VAL A 527 11.84 13.72 -9.16
C VAL A 527 13.05 12.82 -8.89
N ILE A 528 13.30 11.80 -9.72
CA ILE A 528 14.40 10.83 -9.49
C ILE A 528 15.70 11.25 -10.20
N TYR A 529 15.62 12.13 -11.20
CA TYR A 529 16.79 12.68 -11.92
C TYR A 529 17.17 14.10 -11.49
N SER A 530 16.49 14.65 -10.48
CA SER A 530 16.79 15.95 -9.84
C SER A 530 17.29 15.70 -8.43
#